data_AF-A0A954VPI5-F1
#
_entry.id   AF-A0A954VPI5-F1
#
_cell.length_a   1.000
_cell.length_b   1.000
_cell.length_c   1.000
_cell.angle_alpha   90.00
_cell.angle_beta   90.00
_cell.angle_gamma   90.00
#
_symmetry.space_group_name_H-M   'P 1'
#
loop_
_entity.id
_entity.type
_entity.pdbx_description
1 polymer ?
#
loop_
_entity_poly.entity_id
_entity_poly.type
_entity_poly.pdbx_seq_one_letter_code
_entity_poly.pdbx_strand_id
1 'polypeptide(L)'
;MADTSLALLFRSSLDIRIGLIAVALVWPAPLNGRAQDNYEFTWKSFPTGTTASLRGLAVASGNSSSQSSLDELVLWACGSQGTVVRSLDGGRHWQDVSVAAFAELEFRSLHAFSEREVVVASAGYPAVIMRTMDGGKSWQMAHQVADKRAFFDALRFADSQQGLVVGD
;
A
#
# COMPACT_ATOMS: atom_id res chain seq x y z
N MET A 1 -10.18 19.21 -13.48
CA MET A 1 -8.89 18.61 -13.04
C MET A 1 -9.12 17.12 -12.90
N ALA A 2 -8.18 16.29 -13.38
CA ALA A 2 -8.30 14.84 -13.28
C ALA A 2 -7.96 14.39 -11.85
N ASP A 3 -8.74 13.46 -11.30
CA ASP A 3 -8.52 12.84 -9.99
C ASP A 3 -7.40 11.78 -10.10
N THR A 4 -6.50 11.75 -9.12
CA THR A 4 -5.44 10.75 -9.05
C THR A 4 -6.06 9.44 -8.60
N SER A 5 -5.89 8.39 -9.39
CA SER A 5 -6.37 7.04 -9.05
C SER A 5 -5.22 6.13 -8.68
N LEU A 6 -5.45 5.24 -7.71
CA LEU A 6 -4.54 4.13 -7.41
C LEU A 6 -5.03 2.88 -8.13
N ALA A 7 -4.10 2.18 -8.78
CA ALA A 7 -4.36 0.90 -9.41
C ALA A 7 -3.86 -0.22 -8.48
N LEU A 8 -4.76 -1.11 -8.08
CA LEU A 8 -4.41 -2.30 -7.30
C LEU A 8 -4.30 -3.51 -8.23
N LEU A 9 -3.28 -4.34 -7.99
CA LEU A 9 -2.99 -5.57 -8.72
C LEU A 9 -3.63 -6.76 -8.02
N PHE A 10 -4.40 -7.56 -8.75
CA PHE A 10 -5.05 -8.77 -8.21
C PHE A 10 -4.47 -10.03 -8.81
N ARG A 11 -4.60 -11.16 -8.09
CA ARG A 11 -4.24 -12.50 -8.54
C ARG A 11 -5.48 -13.39 -8.40
N SER A 12 -5.98 -13.95 -9.50
CA SER A 12 -7.08 -14.94 -9.48
C SER A 12 -6.64 -16.25 -10.13
N SER A 13 -7.11 -17.38 -9.60
CA SER A 13 -6.92 -18.72 -10.19
C SER A 13 -8.10 -19.06 -11.12
N LEU A 14 -7.83 -19.49 -12.35
CA LEU A 14 -8.86 -20.06 -13.22
C LEU A 14 -9.23 -21.48 -12.74
N ASP A 15 -10.42 -21.67 -12.16
CA ASP A 15 -11.00 -23.01 -12.00
C ASP A 15 -11.63 -23.46 -13.33
N ILE A 16 -10.85 -24.11 -14.20
CA ILE A 16 -11.38 -24.85 -15.36
C ILE A 16 -11.73 -26.26 -14.88
N ARG A 17 -13.00 -26.50 -14.52
CA ARG A 17 -13.56 -27.87 -14.43
C ARG A 17 -14.49 -28.11 -15.62
N ILE A 18 -13.90 -28.42 -16.78
CA ILE A 18 -14.63 -29.07 -17.87
C ILE A 18 -14.67 -30.57 -17.55
N GLY A 19 -15.88 -31.12 -17.43
CA GLY A 19 -16.10 -32.51 -17.10
C GLY A 19 -15.56 -33.48 -18.15
N LEU A 20 -15.09 -34.64 -17.70
CA LEU A 20 -14.89 -35.82 -18.54
C LEU A 20 -15.08 -37.07 -17.68
N ILE A 21 -16.10 -37.86 -18.04
CA ILE A 21 -16.24 -39.26 -17.64
C ILE A 21 -15.16 -40.03 -18.41
N ALA A 22 -14.27 -40.73 -17.71
CA ALA A 22 -13.39 -41.72 -18.32
C ALA A 22 -13.29 -42.95 -17.41
N VAL A 23 -13.86 -44.05 -17.87
CA VAL A 23 -13.54 -45.41 -17.41
C VAL A 23 -12.53 -45.98 -18.40
N ALA A 24 -11.27 -46.19 -17.97
CA ALA A 24 -10.35 -47.11 -18.64
C ALA A 24 -9.19 -47.53 -17.71
N LEU A 25 -8.86 -48.81 -17.83
CA LEU A 25 -7.88 -49.62 -17.10
C LEU A 25 -6.42 -49.43 -17.60
N VAL A 26 -5.46 -49.48 -16.65
CA VAL A 26 -4.01 -49.85 -16.72
C VAL A 26 -2.96 -48.86 -17.32
N TRP A 27 -1.89 -48.62 -16.52
CA TRP A 27 -0.66 -47.75 -16.65
C TRP A 27 0.21 -48.02 -17.93
N PRO A 28 1.03 -47.07 -18.48
CA PRO A 28 1.82 -46.13 -17.70
C PRO A 28 1.68 -44.63 -18.02
N ALA A 29 1.58 -43.82 -16.98
CA ALA A 29 1.54 -42.35 -17.09
C ALA A 29 2.90 -41.79 -17.55
N PRO A 30 2.97 -40.99 -18.63
CA PRO A 30 4.09 -40.11 -18.89
C PRO A 30 3.88 -38.74 -18.23
N LEU A 31 5.01 -38.14 -17.82
CA LEU A 31 5.27 -36.73 -17.58
C LEU A 31 4.47 -36.04 -16.46
N ASN A 32 5.09 -35.94 -15.28
CA ASN A 32 4.78 -34.89 -14.31
C ASN A 32 5.25 -33.53 -14.87
N GLY A 33 4.56 -33.01 -15.88
CA GLY A 33 4.53 -31.58 -16.11
C GLY A 33 3.81 -30.97 -14.92
N ARG A 34 4.52 -30.18 -14.09
CA ARG A 34 3.85 -29.29 -13.15
C ARG A 34 2.89 -28.43 -13.97
N ALA A 35 1.58 -28.53 -13.71
CA ALA A 35 0.64 -27.55 -14.20
C ALA A 35 1.21 -26.17 -13.82
N GLN A 36 1.52 -25.34 -14.81
CA GLN A 36 1.79 -23.94 -14.53
C GLN A 36 0.46 -23.39 -14.02
N ASP A 37 0.43 -23.00 -12.75
CA ASP A 37 -0.72 -22.32 -12.20
C ASP A 37 -0.92 -21.02 -13.01
N ASN A 38 -1.95 -21.02 -13.87
CA ASN A 38 -2.29 -19.86 -14.68
C ASN A 38 -2.96 -18.82 -13.78
N TYR A 39 -2.15 -17.93 -13.22
CA TYR A 39 -2.63 -16.75 -12.52
C TYR A 39 -2.81 -15.61 -13.51
N GLU A 40 -3.99 -15.00 -13.52
CA GLU A 40 -4.21 -13.75 -14.24
C GLU A 40 -4.06 -12.57 -13.29
N PHE A 41 -3.37 -11.54 -13.78
CA PHE A 41 -3.22 -10.27 -13.11
C PHE A 41 -4.22 -9.28 -13.69
N THR A 42 -5.10 -8.74 -12.84
CA THR A 42 -6.05 -7.70 -13.23
C THR A 42 -5.78 -6.40 -12.49
N TRP A 43 -6.16 -5.29 -13.11
CA TRP A 43 -6.04 -3.95 -12.56
C TRP A 43 -7.41 -3.36 -12.31
N LYS A 44 -7.61 -2.77 -11.14
CA LYS A 44 -8.79 -1.97 -10.82
C LYS A 44 -8.33 -0.62 -10.30
N SER A 45 -8.91 0.41 -10.89
CA SER A 45 -8.67 1.80 -10.52
C SER A 45 -9.64 2.21 -9.42
N PHE A 46 -9.11 2.90 -8.41
CA PHE A 46 -9.89 3.49 -7.33
C PHE A 46 -9.58 5.00 -7.26
N PRO A 47 -10.56 5.86 -7.57
CA PRO A 47 -10.40 7.31 -7.43
C PRO A 47 -10.18 7.67 -5.97
N THR A 48 -9.16 8.49 -5.70
CA THR A 48 -8.79 8.85 -4.31
C THR A 48 -9.44 10.16 -3.86
N GLY A 49 -10.01 10.94 -4.77
CA GLY A 49 -10.59 12.25 -4.49
C GLY A 49 -9.55 13.37 -4.35
N THR A 50 -8.27 13.09 -4.61
CA THR A 50 -7.19 14.09 -4.56
C THR A 50 -6.52 14.26 -5.91
N THR A 51 -6.12 15.49 -6.21
CA THR A 51 -5.30 15.82 -7.39
C THR A 51 -3.80 15.72 -7.10
N ALA A 52 -3.41 15.39 -5.87
CA ALA A 52 -2.03 15.26 -5.48
C ALA A 52 -1.34 14.10 -6.22
N SER A 53 -0.04 14.27 -6.47
CA SER A 53 0.81 13.20 -6.97
C SER A 53 1.11 12.23 -5.82
N LEU A 54 0.42 11.08 -5.83
CA LEU A 54 0.64 10.00 -4.85
C LEU A 54 1.92 9.21 -5.19
N ARG A 55 2.71 8.90 -4.17
CA ARG A 55 4.07 8.34 -4.27
C ARG A 55 4.33 7.21 -3.29
N GLY A 56 3.77 7.30 -2.10
CA GLY A 56 3.79 6.24 -1.10
C GLY A 56 2.46 5.49 -1.07
N LEU A 57 2.54 4.17 -0.88
CA LEU A 57 1.39 3.29 -0.65
C LEU A 57 1.79 2.24 0.39
N ALA A 58 0.92 1.97 1.36
CA ALA A 58 1.04 0.80 2.21
C ALA A 58 -0.33 0.17 2.49
N VAL A 59 -0.30 -1.14 2.67
CA VAL A 59 -1.39 -1.90 3.28
C VAL A 59 -1.05 -2.01 4.76
N ALA A 60 -1.94 -1.56 5.64
CA ALA A 60 -1.73 -1.75 7.06
C ALA A 60 -1.81 -3.24 7.38
N SER A 61 -0.89 -3.73 8.22
CA SER A 61 -0.97 -5.10 8.74
C SER A 61 -2.15 -5.18 9.70
N GLY A 62 -3.33 -5.56 9.19
CA GLY A 62 -4.51 -5.84 9.99
C GLY A 62 -4.85 -7.30 9.87
N ASN A 63 -4.58 -8.09 10.94
CA ASN A 63 -5.28 -9.34 11.32
C ASN A 63 -5.71 -10.28 10.17
N SER A 64 -4.94 -10.30 9.08
CA SER A 64 -5.21 -11.09 7.90
C SER A 64 -4.86 -12.52 8.23
N SER A 65 -5.86 -13.21 8.78
CA SER A 65 -6.07 -14.61 8.42
C SER A 65 -5.89 -14.72 6.90
N SER A 66 -5.28 -15.80 6.46
CA SER A 66 -4.77 -16.04 5.11
C SER A 66 -5.77 -15.89 3.94
N GLN A 67 -6.97 -15.34 4.18
CA GLN A 67 -8.04 -15.05 3.23
C GLN A 67 -8.77 -13.71 3.54
N SER A 68 -8.11 -12.66 4.04
CA SER A 68 -8.78 -11.34 4.15
C SER A 68 -9.30 -10.91 2.78
N SER A 69 -10.60 -10.65 2.68
CA SER A 69 -11.20 -10.16 1.44
C SER A 69 -10.64 -8.76 1.14
N LEU A 70 -10.57 -8.38 -0.14
CA LEU A 70 -10.08 -7.04 -0.54
C LEU A 70 -10.81 -5.92 0.20
N ASP A 71 -12.08 -6.17 0.52
CA ASP A 71 -13.01 -5.27 1.16
C ASP A 71 -12.64 -4.94 2.61
N GLU A 72 -11.71 -5.68 3.20
CA GLU A 72 -11.22 -5.53 4.57
C GLU A 72 -9.82 -4.90 4.63
N LEU A 73 -9.20 -4.60 3.47
CA LEU A 73 -7.87 -4.01 3.45
C LEU A 73 -7.92 -2.55 3.88
N VAL A 74 -7.11 -2.23 4.88
CA VAL A 74 -6.82 -0.85 5.25
C VAL A 74 -5.63 -0.36 4.43
N LEU A 75 -5.86 0.65 3.60
CA LEU A 75 -4.89 1.21 2.68
C LEU A 75 -4.53 2.64 3.05
N TRP A 76 -3.27 2.99 2.84
CA TRP A 76 -2.75 4.33 3.08
C TRP A 76 -1.93 4.77 1.88
N ALA A 77 -2.10 6.02 1.46
CA ALA A 77 -1.24 6.63 0.45
C ALA A 77 -0.82 8.04 0.84
N CYS A 78 0.35 8.46 0.36
CA CYS A 78 0.88 9.80 0.59
C CYS A 78 1.49 10.39 -0.67
N GLY A 79 1.62 11.71 -0.73
CA GLY A 79 2.10 12.39 -1.93
C GLY A 79 2.44 13.86 -1.75
N SER A 80 2.32 14.59 -2.84
CA SER A 80 2.60 16.02 -2.91
C SER A 80 1.73 16.84 -1.97
N GLN A 81 2.18 18.05 -1.65
CA GLN A 81 1.40 19.02 -0.87
C GLN A 81 0.97 18.47 0.51
N GLY A 82 1.83 17.69 1.14
CA GLY A 82 1.56 17.06 2.44
C GLY A 82 0.42 16.04 2.42
N THR A 83 0.01 15.56 1.24
CA THR A 83 -1.19 14.73 1.13
C THR A 83 -0.98 13.38 1.80
N VAL A 84 -1.93 12.99 2.64
CA VAL A 84 -2.09 11.63 3.16
C VAL A 84 -3.57 11.24 3.08
N VAL A 85 -3.85 10.12 2.42
CA VAL A 85 -5.20 9.57 2.28
C VAL A 85 -5.25 8.15 2.82
N ARG A 86 -6.42 7.76 3.34
CA ARG A 86 -6.67 6.45 3.94
C ARG A 86 -7.96 5.84 3.43
N SER A 87 -7.96 4.53 3.18
CA SER A 87 -9.17 3.74 2.96
C SER A 87 -9.25 2.62 4.00
N LEU A 88 -10.46 2.35 4.48
CA LEU A 88 -10.76 1.25 5.41
C LEU A 88 -11.50 0.09 4.73
N ASP A 89 -11.67 0.17 3.40
CA ASP A 89 -12.57 -0.69 2.66
C ASP A 89 -12.02 -1.09 1.28
N GLY A 90 -10.72 -1.38 1.23
CA GLY A 90 -10.07 -1.88 0.02
C GLY A 90 -9.88 -0.86 -1.08
N GLY A 91 -9.92 0.44 -0.74
CA GLY A 91 -9.79 1.54 -1.68
C GLY A 91 -11.11 2.00 -2.30
N ARG A 92 -12.27 1.46 -1.90
CA ARG A 92 -13.56 1.93 -2.42
C ARG A 92 -13.85 3.38 -2.02
N HIS A 93 -13.54 3.73 -0.77
CA HIS A 93 -13.65 5.09 -0.27
C HIS A 93 -12.32 5.53 0.35
N TRP A 94 -11.92 6.75 0.03
CA TRP A 94 -10.72 7.39 0.56
C TRP A 94 -11.10 8.59 1.41
N GLN A 95 -10.44 8.71 2.55
CA GLN A 95 -10.53 9.84 3.46
C GLN A 95 -9.21 10.60 3.41
N ASP A 96 -9.29 11.91 3.18
CA ASP A 96 -8.16 12.81 3.36
C ASP A 96 -7.89 13.02 4.86
N VAL A 97 -6.68 12.66 5.28
CA VAL A 97 -6.17 12.80 6.66
C VAL A 97 -4.88 13.62 6.70
N SER A 98 -4.71 14.48 5.68
CA SER A 98 -3.62 15.44 5.57
C SER A 98 -3.71 16.52 6.65
N VAL A 99 -2.58 17.12 7.00
CA VAL A 99 -2.52 18.25 7.93
C VAL A 99 -2.17 19.50 7.14
N ALA A 100 -2.98 20.55 7.25
CA ALA A 100 -2.79 21.78 6.47
C ALA A 100 -1.41 22.43 6.70
N ALA A 101 -0.86 22.31 7.91
CA ALA A 101 0.48 22.81 8.24
C ALA A 101 1.62 22.11 7.46
N PHE A 102 1.33 20.99 6.80
CA PHE A 102 2.29 20.19 6.03
C PHE A 102 2.15 20.40 4.52
N ALA A 103 1.36 21.38 4.07
CA ALA A 103 1.09 21.61 2.65
C ALA A 103 2.36 21.89 1.80
N GLU A 104 3.47 22.27 2.42
CA GLU A 104 4.76 22.49 1.76
C GLU A 104 5.65 21.23 1.72
N LEU A 105 5.25 20.16 2.42
CA LEU A 105 6.01 18.90 2.46
C LEU A 105 5.70 18.03 1.26
N GLU A 106 6.71 17.33 0.75
CA GLU A 106 6.53 16.36 -0.33
C GLU A 106 6.71 14.94 0.22
N PHE A 107 5.62 14.30 0.64
CA PHE A 107 5.72 12.94 1.18
C PHE A 107 6.09 11.94 0.09
N ARG A 108 7.07 11.09 0.41
CA ARG A 108 7.69 10.17 -0.54
C ARG A 108 7.42 8.71 -0.21
N SER A 109 7.41 8.38 1.07
CA SER A 109 7.24 7.02 1.55
C SER A 109 6.43 6.98 2.83
N LEU A 110 5.68 5.90 3.04
CA LEU A 110 5.01 5.61 4.29
C LEU A 110 5.09 4.13 4.62
N HIS A 111 4.94 3.81 5.91
CA HIS A 111 4.76 2.46 6.43
C HIS A 111 3.60 2.47 7.42
N ALA A 112 2.69 1.51 7.27
CA ALA A 112 1.51 1.39 8.12
C ALA A 112 1.62 0.13 8.99
N PHE A 113 1.70 0.31 10.30
CA PHE A 113 1.70 -0.79 11.26
C PHE A 113 0.29 -1.32 11.51
N SER A 114 -0.70 -0.42 11.47
CA SER A 114 -2.11 -0.73 11.68
C SER A 114 -3.01 0.33 11.04
N GLU A 115 -4.32 0.20 11.19
CA GLU A 115 -5.28 1.25 10.83
C GLU A 115 -5.02 2.58 11.56
N ARG A 116 -4.36 2.54 12.71
CA ARG A 116 -4.18 3.71 13.58
C ARG A 116 -2.78 4.27 13.53
N GLU A 117 -1.80 3.44 13.22
CA GLU A 117 -0.39 3.75 13.38
C GLU A 117 0.36 3.72 12.06
N VAL A 118 0.86 4.88 11.66
CA VAL A 118 1.56 5.10 10.39
C VAL A 118 2.74 6.03 10.61
N VAL A 119 3.84 5.76 9.89
CA VAL A 119 4.99 6.65 9.75
C VAL A 119 5.10 7.07 8.30
N VAL A 120 5.33 8.35 8.05
CA VAL A 120 5.52 8.95 6.72
C VAL A 120 6.80 9.78 6.70
N ALA A 121 7.55 9.73 5.59
CA ALA A 121 8.75 10.53 5.39
C ALA A 121 8.58 11.49 4.21
N SER A 122 9.05 12.72 4.40
CA SER A 122 9.13 13.72 3.34
C SER A 122 10.47 13.75 2.65
N ALA A 123 10.41 14.11 1.40
CA ALA A 123 11.52 14.58 0.60
C ALA A 123 11.67 16.11 0.72
N GLY A 124 12.88 16.61 0.49
CA GLY A 124 13.17 18.04 0.42
C GLY A 124 13.28 18.71 1.78
N TYR A 125 13.12 20.04 1.81
CA TYR A 125 13.43 20.84 2.99
C TYR A 125 12.17 21.41 3.67
N PRO A 126 12.00 21.21 4.99
CA PRO A 126 12.77 20.29 5.83
C PRO A 126 12.43 18.82 5.53
N ALA A 127 13.43 17.94 5.64
CA ALA A 127 13.20 16.50 5.53
C ALA A 127 12.71 16.01 6.88
N VAL A 128 11.50 15.47 6.92
CA VAL A 128 10.83 15.10 8.17
C VAL A 128 10.32 13.68 8.13
N ILE A 129 10.25 13.08 9.31
CA ILE A 129 9.53 11.84 9.56
C ILE A 129 8.41 12.18 10.54
N MET A 130 7.17 11.94 10.12
CA MET A 130 5.97 12.17 10.91
C MET A 130 5.35 10.83 11.29
N ARG A 131 4.69 10.77 12.46
CA ARG A 131 3.97 9.59 12.95
C ARG A 131 2.57 9.96 13.42
N THR A 132 1.61 9.10 13.14
CA THR A 132 0.28 9.13 13.78
C THR A 132 0.08 7.84 14.58
N MET A 133 -0.74 7.92 15.63
CA MET A 133 -1.19 6.77 16.44
C MET A 133 -2.72 6.71 16.57
N ASP A 134 -3.43 7.61 15.89
CA ASP A 134 -4.88 7.78 15.99
C ASP A 134 -5.59 7.75 14.62
N GLY A 135 -4.93 7.17 13.61
CA GLY A 135 -5.48 7.02 12.27
C GLY A 135 -5.46 8.32 11.48
N GLY A 136 -4.47 9.17 11.71
CA GLY A 136 -4.26 10.42 10.97
C GLY A 136 -5.06 11.60 11.50
N LYS A 137 -5.71 11.48 12.68
CA LYS A 137 -6.40 12.62 13.32
C LYS A 137 -5.39 13.62 13.87
N SER A 138 -4.25 13.14 14.33
CA SER A 138 -3.10 13.94 14.73
C SER A 138 -1.79 13.30 14.26
N TRP A 139 -0.80 14.16 14.05
CA TRP A 139 0.54 13.78 13.58
C TRP A 139 1.60 14.44 14.46
N GLN A 140 2.63 13.68 14.80
CA GLN A 140 3.76 14.11 15.61
C GLN A 140 5.06 14.01 14.81
N MET A 141 5.93 15.01 14.97
CA MET A 141 7.27 15.01 14.38
C MET A 141 8.15 14.02 15.13
N ALA A 142 8.56 12.94 14.46
CA ALA A 142 9.43 11.93 15.04
C ALA A 142 10.92 12.23 14.75
N HIS A 143 11.21 12.81 13.59
CA HIS A 143 12.56 13.19 13.21
C HIS A 143 12.54 14.34 12.20
N GLN A 144 13.56 15.19 12.23
CA GLN A 144 13.74 16.28 11.28
C GLN A 144 15.23 16.46 10.98
N VAL A 145 15.55 16.64 9.71
CA VAL A 145 16.86 17.07 9.23
C VAL A 145 16.71 18.44 8.59
N ALA A 146 17.49 19.41 9.10
CA ALA A 146 17.46 20.81 8.65
C ALA A 146 18.51 21.14 7.57
N ASP A 147 19.11 20.12 6.93
CA ASP A 147 19.92 20.32 5.73
C ASP A 147 18.98 20.46 4.53
N LYS A 148 19.19 21.51 3.72
CA LYS A 148 18.38 21.77 2.52
C LYS A 148 18.54 20.71 1.43
N ARG A 149 19.59 19.89 1.53
CA ARG A 149 19.85 18.77 0.62
C ARG A 149 19.19 17.48 1.07
N ALA A 150 18.77 17.39 2.33
CA ALA A 150 18.23 16.16 2.88
C ALA A 150 16.96 15.73 2.14
N PHE A 151 16.90 14.44 1.83
CA PHE A 151 15.79 13.86 1.10
C PHE A 151 15.56 12.43 1.56
N PHE A 152 14.39 12.11 2.16
CA PHE A 152 14.06 10.72 2.45
C PHE A 152 13.34 10.07 1.27
N ASP A 153 13.98 9.08 0.65
CA ASP A 153 13.45 8.35 -0.50
C ASP A 153 12.48 7.24 -0.10
N ALA A 154 12.88 6.44 0.88
CA ALA A 154 12.10 5.29 1.31
C ALA A 154 12.27 5.04 2.80
N LEU A 155 11.18 4.60 3.43
CA LEU A 155 11.18 4.13 4.80
C LEU A 155 10.51 2.77 4.88
N ARG A 156 11.08 1.84 5.66
CA ARG A 156 10.48 0.53 5.93
C ARG A 156 10.77 0.13 7.36
N PHE A 157 9.80 -0.51 7.99
CA PHE A 157 9.96 -1.11 9.29
C PHE A 157 9.91 -2.63 9.18
N ALA A 158 10.76 -3.30 9.93
CA ALA A 158 10.71 -4.74 10.14
C ALA A 158 9.69 -5.08 11.24
N ASP A 159 9.59 -4.23 12.25
CA ASP A 159 8.63 -4.30 13.35
C ASP A 159 8.37 -2.90 13.93
N SER A 160 7.55 -2.82 14.99
CA SER A 160 7.19 -1.54 15.63
C SER A 160 8.35 -0.75 16.25
N GLN A 161 9.52 -1.36 16.42
CA GLN A 161 10.69 -0.78 17.08
C GLN A 161 11.87 -0.59 16.13
N GLN A 162 11.95 -1.34 15.04
CA GLN A 162 13.09 -1.37 14.14
C GLN A 162 12.70 -1.06 12.70
N GLY A 163 13.36 -0.06 12.12
CA GLY A 163 13.18 0.34 10.73
C GLY A 163 14.40 1.02 10.15
N LEU A 164 14.35 1.20 8.84
CA LEU A 164 15.37 1.86 8.03
C LEU A 164 14.72 2.97 7.23
N VAL A 165 15.45 4.09 7.13
CA VAL A 165 15.18 5.17 6.18
C VAL A 165 16.40 5.31 5.29
N VAL A 166 16.18 5.47 4.00
CA VAL A 166 17.23 5.75 3.01
C VAL A 166 16.92 7.04 2.30
N GLY A 167 17.98 7.76 1.92
CA GLY A 167 17.92 9.11 1.40
C GLY A 167 19.32 9.64 1.07
N ASP A 168 19.38 10.81 0.44
CA ASP A 168 20.60 11.54 0.10
C ASP A 168 20.63 12.98 0.66
#